data_AF-A0A819YQ39-F1
#
_entry.id   AF-A0A819YQ39-F1
#
_cell.length_a   1.000
_cell.length_b   1.000
_cell.length_c   1.000
_cell.angle_alpha   90.00
_cell.angle_beta   90.00
_cell.angle_gamma   90.00
#
_symmetry.space_group_name_H-M   'P 1'
#
loop_
_entity.id
_entity.type
_entity.pdbx_description
1 polymer ?
#
loop_
_entity_poly.entity_id
_entity_poly.type
_entity_poly.pdbx_seq_one_letter_code
_entity_poly.pdbx_strand_id
1 'polypeptide(L)'
;MDQYDCLNKAQLSFEYLHTNSTTHTFLFGALAELIDNSRDAGARNLDIYTCKDPSLRGGFYLTFLDDGCGMHYDDVFNVIVFGKSAKRHAPDSNQIGQYGNGLKSGAMRIANDFILFTKKDNIGTCLFLSRSFHQEEHISQVICPMPCFDLRTQQAIQNTDFQQLNGTRTYTFDKAKHELEMHLIKKYSPFKTMDELFKQFNLITTPTGTLIVLYNVKLTDTGESELNIKTDPYDILIDSRNRQSLFDDDDNIPLEYRSLRAYACILYYEPRMRITIQRRRVITKKLPHTLYKPRQYQFKSTRFKTRSEQEIKKCEKELESLEERKREADSQVHHLQQTIGVTTSLEERARLRKLQISAAELKDLTIRLRNGLARKKSEMSTTKTLTFIYGLNIQNRAGDGVFVYNCGRLIKMYEKLGQPNKKTV
;
A
#
# COMPACT_ATOMS: atom_id res chain seq x y z
N MET A 1 24.39 -3.93 16.46
CA MET A 1 23.46 -5.09 16.35
C MET A 1 24.21 -6.41 16.31
N ASP A 2 25.53 -6.34 16.39
CA ASP A 2 26.49 -7.25 15.76
C ASP A 2 26.60 -8.58 16.53
N GLN A 3 26.20 -8.58 17.81
CA GLN A 3 26.08 -9.78 18.65
C GLN A 3 25.10 -10.83 18.09
N TYR A 4 24.13 -10.43 17.26
CA TYR A 4 23.10 -11.32 16.73
C TYR A 4 23.30 -11.69 15.25
N ASP A 5 24.37 -11.24 14.61
CA ASP A 5 24.62 -11.56 13.19
C ASP A 5 25.03 -13.02 12.97
N CYS A 6 25.51 -13.71 14.01
CA CYS A 6 25.75 -15.16 14.04
C CYS A 6 24.47 -16.01 14.23
N LEU A 7 23.32 -15.38 14.51
CA LEU A 7 22.06 -16.11 14.71
C LEU A 7 21.30 -16.28 13.39
N ASN A 8 20.63 -17.43 13.26
CA ASN A 8 19.78 -17.73 12.11
C ASN A 8 18.64 -16.71 11.99
N LYS A 9 18.58 -16.04 10.84
CA LYS A 9 17.54 -15.05 10.50
C LYS A 9 16.43 -15.74 9.72
N ALA A 10 15.18 -15.43 10.02
CA ALA A 10 14.05 -15.90 9.22
C ALA A 10 14.15 -15.37 7.79
N GLN A 11 14.02 -16.25 6.80
CA GLN A 11 14.12 -15.93 5.38
C GLN A 11 12.76 -16.14 4.68
N LEU A 12 12.54 -15.40 3.60
CA LEU A 12 11.38 -15.54 2.73
C LEU A 12 11.77 -16.38 1.52
N SER A 13 11.21 -17.58 1.41
CA SER A 13 11.32 -18.39 0.21
C SER A 13 10.48 -17.81 -0.93
N PHE A 14 10.87 -18.10 -2.16
CA PHE A 14 10.09 -17.81 -3.36
C PHE A 14 8.62 -18.27 -3.24
N GLU A 15 8.38 -19.48 -2.75
CA GLU A 15 7.02 -20.03 -2.60
C GLU A 15 6.14 -19.28 -1.60
N TYR A 16 6.73 -18.54 -0.65
CA TYR A 16 5.95 -17.68 0.25
C TYR A 16 5.16 -16.61 -0.54
N LEU A 17 5.62 -16.17 -1.71
CA LEU A 17 4.86 -15.27 -2.58
C LEU A 17 3.52 -15.89 -3.00
N HIS A 18 3.47 -17.21 -3.21
CA HIS A 18 2.24 -17.92 -3.47
C HIS A 18 1.39 -18.08 -2.21
N THR A 19 1.96 -18.56 -1.11
CA THR A 19 1.24 -18.73 0.17
C THR A 19 0.61 -17.42 0.66
N ASN A 20 1.29 -16.29 0.45
CA ASN A 20 0.78 -14.98 0.80
C ASN A 20 -0.39 -14.52 -0.10
N SER A 21 -0.43 -14.98 -1.36
CA SER A 21 -1.50 -14.65 -2.32
C SER A 21 -2.83 -15.34 -2.04
N THR A 22 -2.84 -16.51 -1.38
CA THR A 22 -4.07 -17.26 -1.07
C THR A 22 -4.94 -16.60 0.00
N THR A 23 -4.43 -15.54 0.66
CA THR A 23 -5.21 -14.70 1.57
C THR A 23 -6.39 -14.00 0.89
N HIS A 24 -6.34 -13.81 -0.43
CA HIS A 24 -7.40 -13.18 -1.23
C HIS A 24 -8.27 -14.23 -1.94
N THR A 25 -9.31 -14.69 -1.26
CA THR A 25 -10.37 -15.52 -1.88
C THR A 25 -11.20 -14.72 -2.88
N PHE A 26 -11.52 -13.46 -2.55
CA PHE A 26 -12.22 -12.54 -3.46
C PHE A 26 -11.23 -11.75 -4.32
N LEU A 27 -11.23 -12.00 -5.64
CA LEU A 27 -10.25 -11.42 -6.58
C LEU A 27 -10.27 -9.89 -6.65
N PHE A 28 -11.43 -9.24 -6.54
CA PHE A 28 -11.48 -7.77 -6.46
C PHE A 28 -10.98 -7.23 -5.11
N GLY A 29 -10.92 -8.06 -4.07
CA GLY A 29 -10.20 -7.75 -2.82
C GLY A 29 -8.71 -7.53 -3.07
N ALA A 30 -8.09 -8.42 -3.86
CA ALA A 30 -6.70 -8.29 -4.29
C ALA A 30 -6.45 -7.04 -5.15
N LEU A 31 -7.35 -6.72 -6.09
CA LEU A 31 -7.26 -5.48 -6.88
C LEU A 31 -7.40 -4.23 -6.00
N ALA A 32 -8.28 -4.26 -5.00
CA ALA A 32 -8.51 -3.12 -4.14
C ALA A 32 -7.33 -2.79 -3.22
N GLU A 33 -6.45 -3.74 -2.89
CA GLU A 33 -5.18 -3.42 -2.21
C GLU A 33 -4.31 -2.44 -3.02
N LEU A 34 -4.35 -2.50 -4.36
CA LEU A 34 -3.63 -1.56 -5.22
C LEU A 34 -4.34 -0.19 -5.24
N ILE A 35 -5.68 -0.18 -5.35
CA ILE A 35 -6.51 1.03 -5.27
C ILE A 35 -6.31 1.76 -3.92
N ASP A 36 -6.25 1.01 -2.83
CA ASP A 36 -6.04 1.50 -1.47
C ASP A 36 -4.65 2.13 -1.29
N ASN A 37 -3.62 1.60 -1.97
CA ASN A 37 -2.29 2.21 -1.97
C ASN A 37 -2.26 3.56 -2.70
N SER A 38 -2.89 3.69 -3.87
CA SER A 38 -3.00 4.96 -4.59
C SER A 38 -3.80 6.00 -3.79
N ARG A 39 -4.90 5.59 -3.14
CA ARG A 39 -5.66 6.45 -2.21
C ARG A 39 -4.80 6.94 -1.04
N ASP A 40 -4.07 6.05 -0.40
CA ASP A 40 -3.18 6.40 0.73
C ASP A 40 -2.01 7.30 0.32
N ALA A 41 -1.56 7.21 -0.94
CA ALA A 41 -0.55 8.08 -1.55
C ALA A 41 -1.11 9.48 -1.90
N GLY A 42 -2.39 9.75 -1.61
CA GLY A 42 -3.03 11.04 -1.83
C GLY A 42 -3.43 11.30 -3.29
N ALA A 43 -3.48 10.27 -4.13
CA ALA A 43 -3.83 10.40 -5.54
C ALA A 43 -5.23 11.03 -5.73
N ARG A 44 -5.33 11.93 -6.70
CA ARG A 44 -6.58 12.54 -7.15
C ARG A 44 -7.20 11.74 -8.28
N ASN A 45 -6.39 11.01 -9.04
CA ASN A 45 -6.78 10.19 -10.18
C ASN A 45 -6.08 8.82 -10.08
N LEU A 46 -6.83 7.77 -10.41
CA LEU A 46 -6.33 6.42 -10.62
C LEU A 46 -6.96 5.87 -11.90
N ASP A 47 -6.13 5.56 -12.88
CA ASP A 47 -6.52 4.89 -14.12
C ASP A 47 -6.15 3.40 -14.05
N ILE A 48 -7.17 2.55 -14.20
CA ILE A 48 -7.06 1.09 -14.22
C ILE A 48 -7.43 0.61 -15.62
N TYR A 49 -6.51 -0.03 -16.34
CA TYR A 49 -6.74 -0.43 -17.73
C TYR A 49 -5.89 -1.63 -18.13
N THR A 50 -6.29 -2.32 -19.20
CA THR A 50 -5.51 -3.42 -19.76
C THR A 50 -4.94 -3.08 -21.13
N CYS A 51 -3.73 -3.57 -21.41
CA CYS A 51 -3.09 -3.51 -22.72
C CYS A 51 -2.93 -4.94 -23.25
N LYS A 52 -3.38 -5.17 -24.49
CA LYS A 52 -3.25 -6.50 -25.13
C LYS A 52 -1.78 -6.77 -25.47
N ASP A 53 -1.33 -7.96 -25.11
CA ASP A 53 -0.03 -8.51 -25.48
C ASP A 53 -0.17 -10.04 -25.59
N PRO A 54 -0.33 -10.58 -26.80
CA PRO A 54 -0.49 -12.02 -27.02
C PRO A 54 0.71 -12.88 -26.59
N SER A 55 1.88 -12.28 -26.33
CA SER A 55 3.07 -13.01 -25.88
C SER A 55 3.05 -13.35 -24.38
N LEU A 56 2.19 -12.67 -23.61
CA LEU A 56 2.09 -12.83 -22.16
C LEU A 56 0.98 -13.81 -21.79
N ARG A 57 1.13 -14.54 -20.67
CA ARG A 57 0.10 -15.46 -20.20
C ARG A 57 -1.20 -14.69 -19.88
N GLY A 58 -2.28 -15.09 -20.55
CA GLY A 58 -3.59 -14.41 -20.53
C GLY A 58 -3.82 -13.39 -21.63
N GLY A 59 -2.80 -13.04 -22.43
CA GLY A 59 -2.91 -12.18 -23.61
C GLY A 59 -3.00 -10.68 -23.33
N PHE A 60 -2.74 -10.24 -22.10
CA PHE A 60 -2.70 -8.83 -21.70
C PHE A 60 -1.87 -8.61 -20.43
N TYR A 61 -1.53 -7.35 -20.18
CA TYR A 61 -1.13 -6.87 -18.86
C TYR A 61 -2.16 -5.88 -18.31
N LEU A 62 -2.30 -5.87 -16.98
CA LEU A 62 -3.21 -5.01 -16.22
C LEU A 62 -2.42 -3.91 -15.51
N THR A 63 -2.85 -2.67 -15.72
CA THR A 63 -2.14 -1.47 -15.30
C THR A 63 -2.94 -0.68 -14.29
N PHE A 64 -2.26 -0.17 -13.26
CA PHE A 64 -2.74 0.82 -12.30
C PHE A 64 -1.81 2.05 -12.39
N LEU A 65 -2.34 3.21 -12.76
CA LEU A 65 -1.59 4.47 -12.88
C LEU A 65 -2.21 5.53 -11.98
N ASP A 66 -1.45 6.05 -11.02
CA ASP A 66 -1.88 7.11 -10.11
C ASP A 66 -0.99 8.36 -10.16
N ASP A 67 -1.61 9.50 -9.81
CA ASP A 67 -0.96 10.80 -9.62
C ASP A 67 -0.65 11.09 -8.14
N GLY A 68 -0.36 10.04 -7.36
CA GLY A 68 -0.02 10.14 -5.95
C GLY A 68 1.35 10.77 -5.68
N CYS A 69 1.75 10.80 -4.42
CA CYS A 69 3.01 11.42 -3.97
C CYS A 69 4.30 10.75 -4.46
N GLY A 70 4.21 9.61 -5.16
CA GLY A 70 5.35 8.81 -5.59
C GLY A 70 6.16 8.23 -4.41
N MET A 71 7.31 7.65 -4.73
CA MET A 71 8.19 7.01 -3.75
C MET A 71 9.66 7.37 -4.01
N HIS A 72 10.44 7.65 -2.97
CA HIS A 72 11.90 7.65 -3.07
C HIS A 72 12.42 6.21 -3.11
N TYR A 73 13.70 6.04 -3.49
CA TYR A 73 14.37 4.74 -3.48
C TYR A 73 14.19 3.96 -2.16
N ASP A 74 14.24 4.64 -1.01
CA ASP A 74 14.00 4.03 0.31
C ASP A 74 12.56 3.57 0.53
N ASP A 75 11.58 4.32 0.03
CA ASP A 75 10.17 3.93 0.08
C ASP A 75 9.95 2.67 -0.76
N VAL A 76 10.55 2.60 -1.95
CA VAL A 76 10.53 1.43 -2.83
C VAL A 76 11.27 0.24 -2.20
N PHE A 77 12.42 0.44 -1.54
CA PHE A 77 13.05 -0.63 -0.76
C PHE A 77 12.10 -1.16 0.33
N ASN A 78 11.40 -0.28 1.02
CA ASN A 78 10.43 -0.67 2.04
C ASN A 78 9.24 -1.44 1.43
N VAL A 79 8.96 -1.30 0.13
CA VAL A 79 7.98 -2.17 -0.57
C VAL A 79 8.45 -3.63 -0.57
N ILE A 80 9.72 -3.97 -0.73
CA ILE A 80 10.12 -5.40 -0.70
C ILE A 80 10.22 -5.98 0.71
N VAL A 81 10.25 -5.15 1.76
CA VAL A 81 10.23 -5.62 3.15
C VAL A 81 8.81 -6.02 3.57
N PHE A 82 8.61 -7.29 3.93
CA PHE A 82 7.32 -7.79 4.42
C PHE A 82 7.05 -7.32 5.86
N GLY A 83 5.79 -7.00 6.17
CA GLY A 83 5.35 -6.56 7.51
C GLY A 83 5.76 -5.14 7.92
N LYS A 84 6.60 -4.44 7.13
CA LYS A 84 6.99 -3.05 7.38
C LYS A 84 5.99 -2.09 6.72
N SER A 85 5.42 -1.18 7.51
CA SER A 85 4.64 -0.05 6.99
C SER A 85 4.91 1.18 7.85
N ALA A 86 5.42 2.26 7.23
CA ALA A 86 5.55 3.56 7.89
C ALA A 86 4.19 4.10 8.36
N LYS A 87 3.12 3.76 7.62
CA LYS A 87 1.72 4.13 7.91
C LYS A 87 1.23 3.61 9.26
N ARG A 88 1.79 2.49 9.76
CA ARG A 88 1.39 1.83 11.01
C ARG A 88 1.69 2.65 12.28
N HIS A 89 2.69 3.52 12.22
CA HIS A 89 3.14 4.33 13.37
C HIS A 89 2.86 5.83 13.19
N ALA A 90 2.23 6.23 12.09
CA ALA A 90 1.78 7.60 11.90
C ALA A 90 0.68 7.93 12.93
N PRO A 91 0.85 8.96 13.78
CA PRO A 91 -0.28 9.51 14.51
C PRO A 91 -1.28 10.02 13.46
N ASP A 92 -2.55 9.65 13.61
CA ASP A 92 -3.67 9.98 12.70
C ASP A 92 -3.76 9.10 11.42
N SER A 93 -3.40 7.80 11.51
CA SER A 93 -3.49 6.84 10.39
C SER A 93 -4.92 6.47 9.95
N ASN A 94 -5.61 7.44 9.33
CA ASN A 94 -6.76 7.22 8.43
C ASN A 94 -6.36 6.52 7.12
N GLN A 95 -5.10 6.10 6.99
CA GLN A 95 -4.57 5.30 5.90
C GLN A 95 -4.94 3.82 6.07
N ILE A 96 -5.22 3.17 4.95
CA ILE A 96 -5.73 1.80 4.88
C ILE A 96 -4.57 0.79 5.02
N GLY A 97 -3.42 1.07 4.40
CA GLY A 97 -2.27 0.17 4.27
C GLY A 97 -1.43 -0.04 5.54
N GLN A 98 -2.02 -0.55 6.62
CA GLN A 98 -1.35 -0.67 7.93
C GLN A 98 -0.38 -1.85 8.05
N TYR A 99 -0.53 -2.90 7.22
CA TYR A 99 0.19 -4.17 7.39
C TYR A 99 1.46 -4.34 6.55
N GLY A 100 1.70 -3.47 5.56
CA GLY A 100 2.88 -3.58 4.68
C GLY A 100 2.89 -4.81 3.77
N ASN A 101 1.71 -5.40 3.49
CA ASN A 101 1.58 -6.65 2.75
C ASN A 101 0.68 -6.58 1.50
N GLY A 102 -0.26 -5.63 1.46
CA GLY A 102 -1.34 -5.57 0.46
C GLY A 102 -0.90 -5.67 -1.00
N LEU A 103 0.12 -4.90 -1.40
CA LEU A 103 0.64 -4.96 -2.77
C LEU A 103 1.18 -6.35 -3.13
N LYS A 104 1.85 -7.05 -2.21
CA LYS A 104 2.48 -8.35 -2.49
C LYS A 104 1.43 -9.45 -2.57
N SER A 105 0.52 -9.53 -1.59
CA SER A 105 -0.56 -10.51 -1.61
C SER A 105 -1.53 -10.25 -2.77
N GLY A 106 -1.89 -8.99 -3.00
CA GLY A 106 -2.77 -8.58 -4.09
C GLY A 106 -2.18 -8.87 -5.48
N ALA A 107 -1.00 -8.34 -5.78
CA ALA A 107 -0.37 -8.53 -7.09
C ALA A 107 -0.12 -10.03 -7.41
N MET A 108 0.41 -10.80 -6.45
CA MET A 108 0.70 -12.23 -6.64
C MET A 108 -0.56 -13.11 -6.72
N ARG A 109 -1.73 -12.62 -6.27
CA ARG A 109 -3.03 -13.28 -6.47
C ARG A 109 -3.53 -13.13 -7.90
N ILE A 110 -3.28 -11.97 -8.52
CA ILE A 110 -3.77 -11.63 -9.87
C ILE A 110 -2.82 -12.13 -10.96
N ALA A 111 -1.51 -12.05 -10.70
CA ALA A 111 -0.45 -12.20 -11.69
C ALA A 111 0.71 -13.06 -11.16
N ASN A 112 1.47 -13.66 -12.07
CA ASN A 112 2.77 -14.26 -11.70
C ASN A 112 3.83 -13.18 -11.48
N ASP A 113 3.76 -12.08 -12.22
CA ASP A 113 4.83 -11.10 -12.30
C ASP A 113 4.26 -9.68 -12.19
N PHE A 114 5.01 -8.77 -11.54
CA PHE A 114 4.75 -7.34 -11.64
C PHE A 114 6.02 -6.53 -11.79
N ILE A 115 5.87 -5.39 -12.44
CA ILE A 115 6.88 -4.33 -12.49
C ILE A 115 6.21 -3.01 -12.10
N LEU A 116 6.87 -2.26 -11.22
CA LEU A 116 6.41 -0.99 -10.68
C LEU A 116 7.37 0.10 -11.12
N PHE A 117 6.83 1.20 -11.63
CA PHE A 117 7.54 2.43 -11.92
C PHE A 117 7.00 3.51 -10.99
N THR A 118 7.88 4.29 -10.39
CA THR A 118 7.47 5.42 -9.55
C THR A 118 8.38 6.61 -9.77
N LYS A 119 7.81 7.79 -9.67
CA LYS A 119 8.46 9.06 -9.95
C LYS A 119 8.33 9.97 -8.75
N LYS A 120 9.45 10.54 -8.30
CA LYS A 120 9.49 11.58 -7.27
C LYS A 120 10.75 12.43 -7.40
N ASP A 121 10.62 13.75 -7.32
CA ASP A 121 11.73 14.70 -7.39
C ASP A 121 12.66 14.54 -8.62
N ASN A 122 12.06 14.20 -9.77
CA ASN A 122 12.71 13.82 -11.05
C ASN A 122 13.49 12.50 -11.03
N ILE A 123 13.44 11.75 -9.93
CA ILE A 123 14.01 10.42 -9.81
C ILE A 123 12.95 9.39 -10.19
N GLY A 124 13.30 8.50 -11.12
CA GLY A 124 12.50 7.36 -11.54
C GLY A 124 13.07 6.09 -10.94
N THR A 125 12.31 5.39 -10.09
CA THR A 125 12.71 4.08 -9.58
C THR A 125 11.82 3.01 -10.19
N CYS A 126 12.46 1.94 -10.67
CA CYS A 126 11.77 0.72 -11.05
C CYS A 126 11.89 -0.30 -9.90
N LEU A 127 10.85 -1.08 -9.65
CA LEU A 127 10.90 -2.28 -8.80
C LEU A 127 10.30 -3.45 -9.57
N PHE A 128 11.06 -4.52 -9.70
CA PHE A 128 10.66 -5.70 -10.44
C PHE A 128 10.54 -6.92 -9.52
N LEU A 129 9.38 -7.57 -9.54
CA LEU A 129 9.13 -8.86 -8.88
C LEU A 129 8.52 -9.83 -9.91
N SER A 130 9.38 -10.64 -10.52
CA SER A 130 8.95 -11.68 -11.46
C SER A 130 9.09 -13.05 -10.83
N ARG A 131 7.98 -13.79 -10.69
CA ARG A 131 8.05 -15.21 -10.35
C ARG A 131 8.62 -16.05 -11.50
N SER A 132 8.37 -15.66 -12.74
CA SER A 132 8.89 -16.35 -13.93
C SER A 132 10.42 -16.39 -13.94
N PHE A 133 11.09 -15.28 -13.62
CA PHE A 133 12.55 -15.20 -13.38
C PHE A 133 13.03 -16.23 -12.35
N HIS A 134 12.41 -16.27 -11.17
CA HIS A 134 12.81 -17.18 -10.09
C HIS A 134 12.61 -18.66 -10.47
N GLN A 135 11.57 -18.97 -11.24
CA GLN A 135 11.30 -20.34 -11.67
C GLN A 135 12.29 -20.83 -12.73
N GLU A 136 12.60 -19.98 -13.72
CA GLU A 136 13.53 -20.30 -14.82
C GLU A 136 14.98 -20.41 -14.34
N GLU A 137 15.43 -19.51 -13.47
CA GLU A 137 16.80 -19.50 -12.91
C GLU A 137 16.91 -20.33 -11.61
N HIS A 138 15.86 -21.07 -11.24
CA HIS A 138 15.78 -21.95 -10.06
C HIS A 138 16.15 -21.28 -8.71
N ILE A 139 15.75 -20.02 -8.52
CA ILE A 139 16.11 -19.19 -7.35
C ILE A 139 15.11 -19.39 -6.20
N SER A 140 15.62 -19.85 -5.05
CA SER A 140 14.80 -20.12 -3.86
C SER A 140 14.52 -18.91 -2.97
N GLN A 141 15.30 -17.83 -3.10
CA GLN A 141 15.15 -16.57 -2.35
C GLN A 141 14.43 -15.51 -3.19
N VAL A 142 13.70 -14.58 -2.55
CA VAL A 142 13.05 -13.47 -3.28
C VAL A 142 14.06 -12.36 -3.61
N ILE A 143 14.45 -12.28 -4.89
CA ILE A 143 15.35 -11.27 -5.45
C ILE A 143 14.54 -10.28 -6.31
N CYS A 144 14.72 -8.99 -6.07
CA CYS A 144 13.97 -7.93 -6.75
C CYS A 144 14.92 -6.89 -7.38
N PRO A 145 15.09 -6.86 -8.72
CA PRO A 145 15.79 -5.78 -9.39
C PRO A 145 15.14 -4.41 -9.12
N MET A 146 15.94 -3.43 -8.74
CA MET A 146 15.46 -2.10 -8.33
C MET A 146 16.35 -0.94 -8.85
N PRO A 147 16.49 -0.78 -10.18
CA PRO A 147 17.32 0.28 -10.76
C PRO A 147 16.66 1.66 -10.64
N CYS A 148 17.49 2.70 -10.59
CA CYS A 148 17.10 4.08 -10.31
C CYS A 148 17.74 5.03 -11.33
N PHE A 149 16.96 6.01 -11.81
CA PHE A 149 17.31 6.88 -12.93
C PHE A 149 17.03 8.35 -12.62
N ASP A 150 17.85 9.24 -13.16
CA ASP A 150 17.46 10.64 -13.34
C ASP A 150 16.61 10.73 -14.62
N LEU A 151 15.35 11.15 -14.48
CA LEU A 151 14.40 11.23 -15.59
C LEU A 151 14.64 12.43 -16.52
N ARG A 152 15.49 13.39 -16.13
CA ARG A 152 15.90 14.53 -16.98
C ARG A 152 16.96 14.10 -17.99
N THR A 153 17.89 13.25 -17.57
CA THR A 153 18.98 12.73 -18.42
C THR A 153 18.67 11.36 -19.02
N GLN A 154 17.69 10.63 -18.48
CA GLN A 154 17.38 9.24 -18.78
C GLN A 154 18.56 8.29 -18.56
N GLN A 155 19.42 8.62 -17.59
CA GLN A 155 20.59 7.83 -17.19
C GLN A 155 20.44 7.30 -15.76
N ALA A 156 21.19 6.24 -15.45
CA ALA A 156 21.28 5.74 -14.09
C ALA A 156 21.87 6.80 -13.16
N ILE A 157 21.36 6.91 -11.93
CA ILE A 157 21.91 7.85 -10.94
C ILE A 157 23.29 7.36 -10.51
N GLN A 158 24.35 8.10 -10.84
CA GLN A 158 25.70 7.84 -10.39
C GLN A 158 25.99 8.56 -9.05
N ASN A 159 27.01 8.10 -8.32
CA ASN A 159 27.34 8.60 -6.98
C ASN A 159 27.90 10.03 -6.98
N THR A 160 27.02 11.03 -7.05
CA THR A 160 27.38 12.44 -6.78
C THR A 160 26.25 13.31 -6.22
N ASP A 161 24.97 12.93 -6.37
CA ASP A 161 23.80 13.74 -5.99
C ASP A 161 23.10 13.28 -4.70
N PHE A 162 23.85 13.11 -3.61
CA PHE A 162 23.30 12.70 -2.29
C PHE A 162 22.24 13.67 -1.72
N GLN A 163 22.16 14.91 -2.21
CA GLN A 163 21.11 15.86 -1.82
C GLN A 163 19.77 15.63 -2.54
N GLN A 164 19.72 14.83 -3.62
CA GLN A 164 18.48 14.60 -4.38
C GLN A 164 17.74 13.34 -3.91
N LEU A 165 18.45 12.36 -3.36
CA LEU A 165 17.87 11.16 -2.74
C LEU A 165 17.61 11.40 -1.25
N ASN A 166 16.50 12.08 -0.93
CA ASN A 166 16.02 12.33 0.44
C ASN A 166 15.56 11.03 1.15
N GLY A 167 16.53 10.15 1.45
CA GLY A 167 16.37 8.89 2.17
C GLY A 167 17.27 8.82 3.41
N THR A 168 16.99 7.86 4.29
CA THR A 168 17.87 7.54 5.44
C THR A 168 18.95 6.51 5.09
N ARG A 169 18.88 5.89 3.92
CA ARG A 169 19.92 4.99 3.42
C ARG A 169 20.70 5.64 2.28
N THR A 170 22.01 5.47 2.33
CA THR A 170 22.91 5.77 1.23
C THR A 170 22.60 4.85 0.05
N TYR A 171 22.01 5.38 -1.01
CA TYR A 171 22.07 4.72 -2.32
C TYR A 171 23.53 4.77 -2.77
N THR A 172 24.12 3.59 -3.00
CA THR A 172 25.44 3.48 -3.61
C THR A 172 25.25 2.87 -4.99
N PHE A 173 25.51 3.65 -6.03
CA PHE A 173 25.54 3.15 -7.39
C PHE A 173 26.65 2.10 -7.53
N ASP A 174 26.24 0.91 -7.96
CA ASP A 174 27.11 -0.18 -8.39
C ASP A 174 26.75 -0.47 -9.85
N LYS A 175 27.72 -0.29 -10.74
CA LYS A 175 27.54 -0.45 -12.19
C LYS A 175 27.20 -1.90 -12.55
N ALA A 176 27.90 -2.88 -11.98
CA ALA A 176 27.69 -4.29 -12.28
C ALA A 176 26.32 -4.76 -11.78
N LYS A 177 25.92 -4.31 -10.59
CA LYS A 177 24.55 -4.51 -10.09
C LYS A 177 23.52 -3.90 -11.04
N HIS A 178 23.69 -2.63 -11.43
CA HIS A 178 22.72 -1.95 -12.30
C HIS A 178 22.59 -2.61 -13.67
N GLU A 179 23.71 -3.04 -14.28
CA GLU A 179 23.72 -3.78 -15.55
C GLU A 179 22.98 -5.12 -15.44
N LEU A 180 23.17 -5.85 -14.33
CA LEU A 180 22.43 -7.09 -14.05
C LEU A 180 20.94 -6.84 -13.81
N GLU A 181 20.58 -5.82 -13.01
CA GLU A 181 19.19 -5.43 -12.76
C GLU A 181 18.46 -5.11 -14.07
N MET A 182 19.13 -4.37 -14.97
CA MET A 182 18.59 -4.04 -16.28
C MET A 182 18.56 -5.22 -17.25
N HIS A 183 19.53 -6.13 -17.19
CA HIS A 183 19.49 -7.38 -17.96
C HIS A 183 18.25 -8.22 -17.58
N LEU A 184 18.01 -8.41 -16.28
CA LEU A 184 16.87 -9.19 -15.78
C LEU A 184 15.52 -8.56 -16.16
N ILE A 185 15.38 -7.24 -16.05
CA ILE A 185 14.17 -6.53 -16.49
C ILE A 185 13.94 -6.70 -18.00
N LYS A 186 14.98 -6.55 -18.83
CA LYS A 186 14.86 -6.72 -20.29
C LYS A 186 14.57 -8.16 -20.70
N LYS A 187 15.13 -9.15 -19.99
CA LYS A 187 14.86 -10.59 -20.22
C LYS A 187 13.39 -10.92 -19.87
N TYR A 188 12.95 -10.61 -18.64
CA TYR A 188 11.71 -11.16 -18.07
C TYR A 188 10.49 -10.23 -18.03
N SER A 189 10.66 -8.91 -18.12
CA SER A 189 9.52 -7.97 -18.17
C SER A 189 8.95 -7.83 -19.59
N PRO A 190 7.76 -7.23 -19.78
CA PRO A 190 7.25 -6.88 -21.10
C PRO A 190 8.09 -5.82 -21.83
N PHE A 191 9.00 -5.13 -21.13
CA PHE A 191 9.79 -4.01 -21.64
C PHE A 191 11.22 -4.48 -21.92
N LYS A 192 11.52 -4.71 -23.19
CA LYS A 192 12.76 -5.32 -23.69
C LYS A 192 13.85 -4.28 -23.97
N THR A 193 13.48 -3.01 -24.17
CA THR A 193 14.40 -1.90 -24.47
C THR A 193 14.39 -0.80 -23.41
N MET A 194 15.41 0.08 -23.40
CA MET A 194 15.40 1.28 -22.53
C MET A 194 14.25 2.21 -22.90
N ASP A 195 13.98 2.38 -24.20
CA ASP A 195 12.91 3.27 -24.69
C ASP A 195 11.52 2.78 -24.26
N GLU A 196 11.28 1.47 -24.27
CA GLU A 196 10.04 0.87 -23.74
C GLU A 196 9.89 1.09 -22.24
N LEU A 197 10.98 1.00 -21.48
CA LEU A 197 11.01 1.27 -20.04
C LEU A 197 10.74 2.76 -19.75
N PHE A 198 11.39 3.68 -20.45
CA PHE A 198 11.16 5.12 -20.28
C PHE A 198 9.78 5.56 -20.77
N LYS A 199 9.20 4.91 -21.79
CA LYS A 199 7.78 5.10 -22.13
C LYS A 199 6.85 4.84 -20.94
N GLN A 200 7.19 3.90 -20.03
CA GLN A 200 6.39 3.67 -18.82
C GLN A 200 6.49 4.82 -17.82
N PHE A 201 7.70 5.35 -17.57
CA PHE A 201 7.86 6.56 -16.75
C PHE A 201 7.12 7.78 -17.35
N ASN A 202 7.08 7.90 -18.69
CA ASN A 202 6.38 8.99 -19.38
C ASN A 202 4.85 8.91 -19.27
N LEU A 203 4.27 7.74 -18.93
CA LEU A 203 2.84 7.65 -18.57
C LEU A 203 2.53 8.39 -17.26
N ILE A 204 3.52 8.53 -16.37
CA ILE A 204 3.42 9.36 -15.16
C ILE A 204 3.66 10.83 -15.54
N THR A 205 2.62 11.42 -16.14
CA THR A 205 2.63 12.80 -16.67
C THR A 205 2.85 13.87 -15.59
N THR A 206 2.47 13.59 -14.35
CA THR A 206 2.67 14.48 -13.19
C THR A 206 4.12 14.47 -12.67
N PRO A 207 4.55 15.46 -11.85
CA PRO A 207 5.87 15.45 -11.23
C PRO A 207 6.12 14.28 -10.27
N THR A 208 5.05 13.72 -9.70
CA THR A 208 5.05 12.52 -8.87
C THR A 208 3.95 11.55 -9.30
N GLY A 209 4.11 10.26 -9.00
CA GLY A 209 3.08 9.25 -9.22
C GLY A 209 3.63 7.84 -9.25
N THR A 210 2.75 6.85 -9.42
CA THR A 210 3.11 5.43 -9.47
C THR A 210 2.34 4.70 -10.58
N LEU A 211 3.03 3.81 -11.27
CA LEU A 211 2.52 2.94 -12.32
C LEU A 211 2.87 1.49 -11.93
N ILE A 212 1.86 0.63 -11.80
CA ILE A 212 2.04 -0.80 -11.51
C ILE A 212 1.50 -1.59 -12.70
N VAL A 213 2.34 -2.45 -13.27
CA VAL A 213 2.00 -3.34 -14.39
C VAL A 213 2.04 -4.78 -13.90
N LEU A 214 0.87 -5.40 -13.81
CA LEU A 214 0.67 -6.82 -13.48
C LEU A 214 0.56 -7.62 -14.77
N TYR A 215 1.37 -8.67 -14.93
CA TYR A 215 1.38 -9.46 -16.17
C TYR A 215 1.63 -10.95 -15.91
N ASN A 216 1.44 -11.76 -16.95
CA ASN A 216 1.26 -13.21 -16.82
C ASN A 216 0.14 -13.51 -15.81
N VAL A 217 -1.07 -13.02 -16.08
CA VAL A 217 -2.24 -13.14 -15.19
C VAL A 217 -2.58 -14.60 -14.91
N LYS A 218 -3.21 -14.89 -13.77
CA LYS A 218 -3.67 -16.25 -13.43
C LYS A 218 -4.72 -16.72 -14.45
N LEU A 219 -4.63 -18.00 -14.78
CA LEU A 219 -5.56 -18.70 -15.65
C LEU A 219 -6.35 -19.72 -14.85
N THR A 220 -7.56 -20.01 -15.33
CA THR A 220 -8.44 -21.08 -14.87
C THR A 220 -8.00 -22.43 -15.44
N ASP A 221 -8.63 -23.51 -14.97
CA ASP A 221 -8.46 -24.85 -15.55
C ASP A 221 -8.91 -24.93 -17.03
N THR A 222 -9.75 -23.99 -17.49
CA THR A 222 -10.14 -23.84 -18.90
C THR A 222 -9.13 -23.05 -19.73
N GLY A 223 -8.01 -22.62 -19.15
CA GLY A 223 -6.97 -21.82 -19.81
C GLY A 223 -7.34 -20.35 -20.05
N GLU A 224 -8.49 -19.88 -19.56
CA GLU A 224 -8.92 -18.49 -19.70
C GLU A 224 -8.48 -17.66 -18.48
N SER A 225 -8.39 -16.33 -18.62
CA SER A 225 -8.09 -15.46 -17.47
C SER A 225 -9.28 -15.40 -16.51
N GLU A 226 -9.01 -15.39 -15.20
CA GLU A 226 -10.05 -15.12 -14.19
C GLU A 226 -10.73 -13.74 -14.39
N LEU A 227 -10.02 -12.79 -15.01
CA LEU A 227 -10.50 -11.46 -15.36
C LEU A 227 -11.00 -11.44 -16.82
N ASN A 228 -12.30 -11.28 -17.00
CA ASN A 228 -12.92 -11.07 -18.30
C ASN A 228 -12.90 -9.57 -18.67
N ILE A 229 -12.13 -9.26 -19.71
CA ILE A 229 -11.98 -7.91 -20.31
C ILE A 229 -12.55 -7.84 -21.73
N LYS A 230 -13.33 -8.85 -22.15
CA LYS A 230 -13.88 -8.99 -23.50
C LYS A 230 -15.36 -8.61 -23.57
N THR A 231 -16.14 -8.93 -22.53
CA THR A 231 -17.61 -8.77 -22.53
C THR A 231 -18.06 -7.30 -22.42
N ASP A 232 -17.43 -6.50 -21.56
CA ASP A 232 -17.63 -5.05 -21.53
C ASP A 232 -16.27 -4.36 -21.76
N PRO A 233 -16.07 -3.62 -22.87
CA PRO A 233 -14.82 -2.92 -23.13
C PRO A 233 -14.56 -1.76 -22.16
N TYR A 234 -15.54 -1.39 -21.32
CA TYR A 234 -15.44 -0.38 -20.28
C TYR A 234 -15.38 -0.97 -18.87
N ASP A 235 -15.19 -2.29 -18.68
CA ASP A 235 -15.11 -2.88 -17.35
C ASP A 235 -14.04 -3.98 -17.25
N ILE A 236 -13.87 -4.51 -16.05
CA ILE A 236 -13.10 -5.71 -15.76
C ILE A 236 -14.03 -6.60 -14.93
N LEU A 237 -14.43 -7.73 -15.50
CA LEU A 237 -15.44 -8.63 -14.92
C LEU A 237 -14.81 -9.90 -14.34
N ILE A 238 -15.51 -10.58 -13.43
CA ILE A 238 -15.21 -11.96 -13.02
C ILE A 238 -16.20 -12.92 -13.71
N ASP A 239 -15.65 -13.91 -14.41
CA ASP A 239 -16.41 -14.97 -15.09
C ASP A 239 -17.33 -15.73 -14.10
N SER A 240 -18.52 -16.12 -14.54
CA SER A 240 -19.45 -16.92 -13.73
C SER A 240 -18.91 -18.28 -13.35
N ARG A 241 -18.11 -18.90 -14.21
CA ARG A 241 -17.58 -20.25 -14.02
C ARG A 241 -16.55 -20.33 -12.89
N ASN A 242 -15.98 -19.20 -12.47
CA ASN A 242 -14.95 -19.12 -11.43
C ASN A 242 -15.50 -18.79 -10.03
N ARG A 243 -16.83 -18.75 -9.85
CA ARG A 243 -17.49 -18.26 -8.62
C ARG A 243 -17.68 -19.33 -7.53
N GLN A 244 -16.78 -20.31 -7.43
CA GLN A 244 -16.93 -21.42 -6.48
C GLN A 244 -17.26 -20.91 -5.05
N SER A 245 -18.40 -21.38 -4.53
CA SER A 245 -18.87 -21.32 -3.13
C SER A 245 -19.11 -19.96 -2.45
N LEU A 246 -19.68 -18.95 -3.12
CA LEU A 246 -20.20 -17.75 -2.41
C LEU A 246 -21.72 -17.53 -2.49
N PHE A 247 -22.39 -18.03 -3.53
CA PHE A 247 -23.84 -17.91 -3.69
C PHE A 247 -24.38 -19.13 -4.45
N ASP A 248 -25.42 -19.79 -3.93
CA ASP A 248 -25.99 -21.00 -4.53
C ASP A 248 -26.91 -20.71 -5.74
N ASP A 249 -27.37 -19.45 -5.90
CA ASP A 249 -28.16 -18.98 -7.05
C ASP A 249 -27.38 -17.94 -7.88
N ASP A 250 -27.00 -18.28 -9.12
CA ASP A 250 -26.27 -17.36 -10.01
C ASP A 250 -27.16 -16.29 -10.67
N ASP A 251 -28.47 -16.22 -10.39
CA ASP A 251 -29.33 -15.14 -10.90
C ASP A 251 -29.41 -13.92 -9.96
N ASN A 252 -29.12 -14.08 -8.65
CA ASN A 252 -29.31 -13.03 -7.64
C ASN A 252 -28.02 -12.38 -7.09
N ILE A 253 -26.84 -12.72 -7.62
CA ILE A 253 -25.57 -12.18 -7.11
C ILE A 253 -25.45 -10.67 -7.43
N PRO A 254 -25.18 -9.80 -6.44
CA PRO A 254 -24.98 -8.37 -6.67
C PRO A 254 -23.83 -8.05 -7.64
N LEU A 255 -23.99 -6.96 -8.40
CA LEU A 255 -23.04 -6.55 -9.44
C LEU A 255 -21.63 -6.32 -8.92
N GLU A 256 -21.49 -5.90 -7.67
CA GLU A 256 -20.23 -5.61 -6.98
C GLU A 256 -19.34 -6.85 -6.76
N TYR A 257 -19.88 -8.07 -6.90
CA TYR A 257 -19.09 -9.31 -6.93
C TYR A 257 -18.63 -9.70 -8.35
N ARG A 258 -19.13 -9.02 -9.39
CA ARG A 258 -18.96 -9.39 -10.80
C ARG A 258 -18.27 -8.33 -11.64
N SER A 259 -18.51 -7.05 -11.32
CA SER A 259 -18.03 -5.87 -12.03
C SER A 259 -17.09 -5.06 -11.14
N LEU A 260 -15.85 -4.85 -11.59
CA LEU A 260 -14.88 -4.03 -10.86
C LEU A 260 -15.37 -2.59 -10.79
N ARG A 261 -16.04 -2.08 -11.84
CA ARG A 261 -16.70 -0.77 -11.86
C ARG A 261 -17.79 -0.63 -10.80
N ALA A 262 -18.62 -1.65 -10.60
CA ALA A 262 -19.62 -1.67 -9.53
C ALA A 262 -18.95 -1.71 -8.15
N TYR A 263 -17.94 -2.56 -7.95
CA TYR A 263 -17.21 -2.65 -6.69
C TYR A 263 -16.50 -1.32 -6.33
N ALA A 264 -15.75 -0.76 -7.28
CA ALA A 264 -15.02 0.51 -7.14
C ALA A 264 -15.96 1.70 -6.88
N CYS A 265 -17.21 1.64 -7.38
CA CYS A 265 -18.23 2.67 -7.14
C CYS A 265 -18.57 2.84 -5.65
N ILE A 266 -18.53 1.76 -4.85
CA ILE A 266 -18.90 1.75 -3.42
C ILE A 266 -17.72 1.46 -2.48
N LEU A 267 -16.51 1.29 -3.01
CA LEU A 267 -15.32 0.84 -2.27
C LEU A 267 -14.96 1.72 -1.06
N TYR A 268 -15.30 3.01 -1.16
CA TYR A 268 -15.06 4.01 -0.13
C TYR A 268 -16.34 4.71 0.32
N TYR A 269 -16.52 4.83 1.64
CA TYR A 269 -17.62 5.60 2.24
C TYR A 269 -17.53 7.09 1.86
N GLU A 270 -16.30 7.63 1.86
CA GLU A 270 -15.98 8.94 1.31
C GLU A 270 -15.07 8.78 0.08
N PRO A 271 -15.63 8.71 -1.15
CA PRO A 271 -14.84 8.76 -2.37
C PRO A 271 -14.32 10.19 -2.60
N ARG A 272 -13.01 10.33 -2.84
CA ARG A 272 -12.34 11.60 -3.16
C ARG A 272 -11.43 11.45 -4.39
N MET A 273 -10.62 10.39 -4.41
CA MET A 273 -9.89 9.94 -5.60
C MET A 273 -10.87 9.56 -6.72
N ARG A 274 -10.62 10.05 -7.94
CA ARG A 274 -11.38 9.69 -9.15
C ARG A 274 -10.80 8.39 -9.72
N ILE A 275 -11.63 7.37 -9.85
CA ILE A 275 -11.24 6.09 -10.45
C ILE A 275 -11.74 6.05 -11.89
N THR A 276 -10.89 5.65 -12.82
CA THR A 276 -11.23 5.32 -14.21
C THR A 276 -10.94 3.84 -14.43
N ILE A 277 -11.87 3.12 -15.04
CA ILE A 277 -11.64 1.73 -15.48
C ILE A 277 -11.81 1.70 -17.00
N GLN A 278 -10.86 1.08 -17.71
CA GLN A 278 -10.86 0.96 -19.18
C GLN A 278 -11.25 2.28 -19.88
N ARG A 279 -10.51 3.37 -19.58
CA ARG A 279 -10.71 4.74 -20.10
C ARG A 279 -12.05 5.41 -19.75
N ARG A 280 -12.97 4.77 -19.03
CA ARG A 280 -14.26 5.34 -18.62
C ARG A 280 -14.33 5.56 -17.11
N ARG A 281 -14.51 6.81 -16.69
CA ARG A 281 -14.62 7.22 -15.28
C ARG A 281 -15.71 6.42 -14.54
N VAL A 282 -15.40 5.96 -13.33
CA VAL A 282 -16.35 5.34 -12.40
C VAL A 282 -17.15 6.44 -11.70
N ILE A 283 -18.48 6.29 -11.66
CA ILE A 283 -19.37 7.19 -10.92
C ILE A 283 -19.50 6.66 -9.50
N THR A 284 -18.57 7.05 -8.63
CA THR A 284 -18.56 6.67 -7.21
C THR A 284 -19.76 7.23 -6.46
N LYS A 285 -20.33 6.45 -5.54
CA LYS A 285 -21.54 6.78 -4.78
C LYS A 285 -21.27 6.80 -3.28
N LYS A 286 -21.80 7.80 -2.56
CA LYS A 286 -21.99 7.72 -1.10
C LYS A 286 -23.27 6.90 -0.86
N LEU A 287 -23.16 5.63 -0.45
CA LEU A 287 -24.31 4.74 -0.26
C LEU A 287 -25.48 5.34 0.57
N PRO A 288 -25.25 6.09 1.67
CA PRO A 288 -26.34 6.77 2.39
C PRO A 288 -27.23 7.67 1.53
N HIS A 289 -26.68 8.26 0.46
CA HIS A 289 -27.39 9.18 -0.44
C HIS A 289 -28.15 8.45 -1.56
N THR A 290 -28.00 7.13 -1.70
CA THR A 290 -28.72 6.31 -2.71
C THR A 290 -29.93 5.60 -2.12
N LEU A 291 -30.22 5.81 -0.83
CA LEU A 291 -31.32 5.17 -0.11
C LEU A 291 -32.49 6.13 0.07
N TYR A 292 -33.71 5.60 0.07
CA TYR A 292 -34.91 6.35 0.42
C TYR A 292 -35.06 6.47 1.94
N LYS A 293 -35.36 7.69 2.41
CA LYS A 293 -35.49 8.08 3.83
C LYS A 293 -34.36 7.53 4.73
N PRO A 294 -33.09 7.85 4.45
CA PRO A 294 -31.99 7.44 5.30
C PRO A 294 -32.14 8.03 6.71
N ARG A 295 -31.92 7.21 7.74
CA ARG A 295 -31.94 7.58 9.15
C ARG A 295 -30.64 7.17 9.81
N GLN A 296 -30.09 8.07 10.60
CA GLN A 296 -28.81 7.91 11.28
C GLN A 296 -29.03 7.64 12.78
N TYR A 297 -28.30 6.66 13.31
CA TYR A 297 -28.35 6.23 14.70
C TYR A 297 -26.94 6.19 15.27
N GLN A 298 -26.72 6.79 16.44
CA GLN A 298 -25.43 6.81 17.10
C GLN A 298 -25.38 5.77 18.22
N PHE A 299 -24.54 4.75 18.04
CA PHE A 299 -24.34 3.69 19.02
C PHE A 299 -23.08 3.95 19.84
N LYS A 300 -23.23 4.18 21.15
CA LYS A 300 -22.11 4.34 22.08
C LYS A 300 -21.43 2.99 22.31
N SER A 301 -20.14 2.87 21.97
CA SER A 301 -19.40 1.62 22.19
C SER A 301 -18.39 1.76 23.33
N THR A 302 -18.62 1.01 24.41
CA THR A 302 -17.70 0.89 25.55
C THR A 302 -16.32 0.42 25.10
N ARG A 303 -16.26 -0.56 24.19
CA ARG A 303 -15.01 -1.14 23.66
C ARG A 303 -14.12 -0.11 22.96
N PHE A 304 -14.69 0.82 22.19
CA PHE A 304 -13.92 1.91 21.56
C PHE A 304 -13.35 2.86 22.62
N LYS A 305 -14.14 3.22 23.63
CA LYS A 305 -13.68 4.07 24.74
C LYS A 305 -12.49 3.42 25.48
N THR A 306 -12.65 2.19 25.95
CA THR A 306 -11.60 1.47 26.69
C THR A 306 -10.32 1.29 25.88
N ARG A 307 -10.42 1.01 24.57
CA ARG A 307 -9.24 0.90 23.71
C ARG A 307 -8.54 2.26 23.53
N SER A 308 -9.28 3.35 23.33
CA SER A 308 -8.70 4.70 23.27
C SER A 308 -7.99 5.09 24.57
N GLU A 309 -8.60 4.77 25.73
CA GLU A 309 -7.99 4.98 27.06
C GLU A 309 -6.67 4.17 27.22
N GLN A 310 -6.63 2.92 26.74
CA GLN A 310 -5.42 2.09 26.74
C GLN A 310 -4.32 2.63 25.82
N GLU A 311 -4.68 3.08 24.62
CA GLU A 311 -3.71 3.66 23.67
C GLU A 311 -3.16 5.01 24.16
N ILE A 312 -3.97 5.82 24.85
CA ILE A 312 -3.51 7.05 25.53
C ILE A 312 -2.53 6.71 26.65
N LYS A 313 -2.89 5.79 27.56
CA LYS A 313 -1.99 5.34 28.65
C LYS A 313 -0.66 4.77 28.14
N LYS A 314 -0.68 4.09 26.99
CA LYS A 314 0.55 3.62 26.34
C LYS A 314 1.40 4.78 25.83
N CYS A 315 0.81 5.75 25.13
CA CYS A 315 1.52 6.94 24.65
C CYS A 315 2.04 7.82 25.79
N GLU A 316 1.36 7.88 26.94
CA GLU A 316 1.84 8.57 28.15
C GLU A 316 3.14 7.95 28.67
N LYS A 317 3.17 6.62 28.86
CA LYS A 317 4.38 5.90 29.30
C LYS A 317 5.54 6.00 28.30
N GLU A 318 5.23 5.97 27.01
CA GLU A 318 6.23 6.14 25.95
C GLU A 318 6.80 7.55 25.93
N LEU A 319 5.97 8.58 26.19
CA LEU A 319 6.40 9.96 26.31
C LEU A 319 7.26 10.19 27.57
N GLU A 320 6.87 9.61 28.71
CA GLU A 320 7.63 9.66 29.96
C GLU A 320 9.06 9.10 29.78
N SER A 321 9.18 7.90 29.20
CA SER A 321 10.49 7.28 28.89
C SER A 321 11.31 8.07 27.87
N LEU A 322 10.68 8.69 26.87
CA LEU A 322 11.38 9.56 25.91
C LEU A 322 11.83 10.88 26.53
N GLU A 323 11.05 11.45 27.46
CA GLU A 323 11.44 12.66 28.20
C GLU A 323 12.62 12.40 29.14
N GLU A 324 12.68 11.24 29.78
CA GLU A 324 13.83 10.80 30.58
C GLU A 324 15.09 10.68 29.72
N ARG A 325 15.05 9.87 28.64
CA ARG A 325 16.17 9.72 27.69
C ARG A 325 16.63 11.04 27.07
N LYS A 326 15.70 11.96 26.83
CA LYS A 326 16.01 13.32 26.36
C LYS A 326 16.78 14.10 27.43
N ARG A 327 16.36 14.08 28.70
CA ARG A 327 17.06 14.75 29.81
C ARG A 327 18.48 14.19 30.00
N GLU A 328 18.65 12.87 29.89
CA GLU A 328 19.97 12.22 29.91
C GLU A 328 20.87 12.73 28.77
N ALA A 329 20.36 12.73 27.53
CA ALA A 329 21.12 13.19 26.36
C ALA A 329 21.48 14.68 26.46
N ASP A 330 20.53 15.54 26.85
CA ASP A 330 20.77 16.98 27.09
C ASP A 330 21.85 17.18 28.19
N SER A 331 21.81 16.38 29.25
CA SER A 331 22.79 16.43 30.36
C SER A 331 24.19 15.98 29.91
N GLN A 332 24.28 14.92 29.10
CA GLN A 332 25.55 14.45 28.53
C GLN A 332 26.16 15.48 27.57
N VAL A 333 25.35 16.14 26.75
CA VAL A 333 25.80 17.25 25.88
C VAL A 333 26.35 18.39 26.74
N HIS A 334 25.61 18.83 27.76
CA HIS A 334 26.02 19.93 28.63
C HIS A 334 27.33 19.63 29.38
N HIS A 335 27.45 18.44 30.00
CA HIS A 335 28.67 18.02 30.69
C HIS A 335 29.87 17.99 29.73
N LEU A 336 29.71 17.40 28.54
CA LEU A 336 30.80 17.32 27.57
C LEU A 336 31.20 18.70 27.03
N GLN A 337 30.24 19.62 26.84
CA GLN A 337 30.52 21.02 26.49
C GLN A 337 31.33 21.75 27.57
N GLN A 338 31.02 21.52 28.85
CA GLN A 338 31.78 22.12 29.96
C GLN A 338 33.19 21.51 30.12
N THR A 339 33.38 20.24 29.71
CA THR A 339 34.67 19.54 29.79
C THR A 339 35.61 19.89 28.62
N ILE A 340 35.06 20.33 27.49
CA ILE A 340 35.81 20.63 26.26
C ILE A 340 36.50 22.00 26.34
N GLY A 341 37.83 21.98 26.46
CA GLY A 341 38.70 23.16 26.43
C GLY A 341 39.15 23.59 25.02
N VAL A 342 39.91 24.70 24.98
CA VAL A 342 40.39 25.36 23.75
C VAL A 342 41.26 24.44 22.88
N THR A 343 42.08 23.59 23.49
CA THR A 343 42.93 22.58 22.83
C THR A 343 42.25 21.21 22.77
N THR A 344 41.12 21.11 22.06
CA THR A 344 40.32 19.87 21.94
C THR A 344 40.84 18.93 20.85
N SER A 345 40.74 17.62 21.08
CA SER A 345 40.98 16.63 20.03
C SER A 345 39.87 16.63 18.96
N LEU A 346 40.19 16.12 17.77
CA LEU A 346 39.22 15.94 16.68
C LEU A 346 38.09 14.97 17.07
N GLU A 347 38.43 13.95 17.87
CA GLU A 347 37.54 12.86 18.30
C GLU A 347 36.50 13.34 19.32
N GLU A 348 36.90 14.16 20.30
CA GLU A 348 35.96 14.77 21.26
C GLU A 348 34.95 15.69 20.57
N ARG A 349 35.38 16.46 19.57
CA ARG A 349 34.50 17.29 18.73
C ARG A 349 33.51 16.44 17.93
N ALA A 350 33.96 15.32 17.36
CA ALA A 350 33.09 14.38 16.67
C ALA A 350 32.07 13.73 17.63
N ARG A 351 32.51 13.34 18.83
CA ARG A 351 31.65 12.78 19.90
C ARG A 351 30.59 13.78 20.36
N LEU A 352 30.97 15.04 20.61
CA LEU A 352 30.03 16.10 20.96
C LEU A 352 28.98 16.31 19.86
N ARG A 353 29.41 16.40 18.60
CA ARG A 353 28.49 16.58 17.45
C ARG A 353 27.50 15.41 17.33
N LYS A 354 27.96 14.17 17.56
CA LYS A 354 27.10 12.97 17.56
C LYS A 354 26.06 13.00 18.69
N LEU A 355 26.45 13.42 19.90
CA LEU A 355 25.53 13.58 21.03
C LEU A 355 24.51 14.71 20.79
N GLN A 356 24.94 15.84 20.22
CA GLN A 356 24.05 16.95 19.85
C GLN A 356 22.99 16.55 18.82
N ILE A 357 23.36 15.77 17.80
CA ILE A 357 22.43 15.22 16.81
C ILE A 357 21.41 14.29 17.50
N SER A 358 21.88 13.35 18.32
CA SER A 358 21.03 12.43 19.09
C SER A 358 20.04 13.17 20.01
N ALA A 359 20.50 14.20 20.73
CA ALA A 359 19.65 15.03 21.59
C ALA A 359 18.59 15.83 20.79
N ALA A 360 18.96 16.34 19.61
CA ALA A 360 18.03 17.03 18.71
C ALA A 360 16.95 16.07 18.14
N GLU A 361 17.34 14.86 17.73
CA GLU A 361 16.41 13.80 17.27
C GLU A 361 15.43 13.40 18.39
N LEU A 362 15.94 13.15 19.61
CA LEU A 362 15.10 12.85 20.77
C LEU A 362 14.13 14.00 21.09
N LYS A 363 14.61 15.24 21.10
CA LYS A 363 13.79 16.44 21.34
C LYS A 363 12.64 16.56 20.34
N ASP A 364 12.92 16.37 19.06
CA ASP A 364 11.89 16.44 18.01
C ASP A 364 10.89 15.26 18.11
N LEU A 365 11.36 14.05 18.40
CA LEU A 365 10.49 12.90 18.66
C LEU A 365 9.57 13.12 19.88
N THR A 366 10.09 13.67 20.98
CA THR A 366 9.30 14.05 22.16
C THR A 366 8.21 15.06 21.80
N ILE A 367 8.53 16.09 21.00
CA ILE A 367 7.55 17.10 20.55
C ILE A 367 6.47 16.44 19.70
N ARG A 368 6.85 15.61 18.71
CA ARG A 368 5.90 14.88 17.85
C ARG A 368 4.96 13.98 18.67
N LEU A 369 5.48 13.20 19.62
CA LEU A 369 4.66 12.33 20.46
C LEU A 369 3.76 13.12 21.42
N ARG A 370 4.26 14.19 22.04
CA ARG A 370 3.46 15.07 22.94
C ARG A 370 2.30 15.72 22.18
N ASN A 371 2.54 16.21 20.97
CA ASN A 371 1.50 16.77 20.10
C ASN A 371 0.48 15.70 19.65
N GLY A 372 0.93 14.48 19.37
CA GLY A 372 0.05 13.33 19.12
C GLY A 372 -0.83 12.98 20.33
N LEU A 373 -0.25 12.94 21.53
CA LEU A 373 -0.96 12.65 22.78
C LEU A 373 -2.00 13.72 23.11
N ALA A 374 -1.67 15.01 22.95
CA ALA A 374 -2.60 16.11 23.17
C ALA A 374 -3.84 16.00 22.26
N ARG A 375 -3.64 15.66 20.98
CA ARG A 375 -4.73 15.42 20.02
C ARG A 375 -5.57 14.21 20.41
N LYS A 376 -4.96 13.06 20.76
CA LYS A 376 -5.69 11.87 21.26
C LYS A 376 -6.53 12.17 22.51
N LYS A 377 -6.01 12.95 23.46
CA LYS A 377 -6.76 13.39 24.66
C LYS A 377 -7.93 14.30 24.29
N SER A 378 -7.73 15.26 23.38
CA SER A 378 -8.80 16.12 22.86
C SER A 378 -9.91 15.29 22.19
N GLU A 379 -9.55 14.34 21.33
CA GLU A 379 -10.51 13.43 20.70
C GLU A 379 -11.25 12.50 21.68
N MET A 380 -10.62 12.11 22.79
CA MET A 380 -11.25 11.28 23.84
C MET A 380 -12.38 12.03 24.56
N SER A 381 -12.38 13.37 24.58
CA SER A 381 -13.50 14.17 25.10
C SER A 381 -14.76 14.02 24.25
N THR A 382 -14.63 13.63 22.98
CA THR A 382 -15.78 13.33 22.10
C THR A 382 -16.33 11.93 22.37
N THR A 383 -17.64 11.76 22.35
CA THR A 383 -18.24 10.43 22.56
C THR A 383 -17.92 9.52 21.37
N LYS A 384 -17.06 8.52 21.59
CA LYS A 384 -16.74 7.50 20.57
C LYS A 384 -17.99 6.66 20.26
N THR A 385 -18.61 6.95 19.12
CA THR A 385 -19.83 6.29 18.63
C THR A 385 -19.56 5.57 17.31
N LEU A 386 -20.30 4.48 17.08
CA LEU A 386 -20.50 3.93 15.75
C LEU A 386 -21.75 4.56 15.16
N THR A 387 -21.62 5.09 13.95
CA THR A 387 -22.75 5.64 13.19
C THR A 387 -23.37 4.56 12.32
N PHE A 388 -24.59 4.14 12.64
CA PHE A 388 -25.39 3.29 11.78
C PHE A 388 -26.31 4.14 10.91
N ILE A 389 -26.41 3.82 9.63
CA ILE A 389 -27.31 4.50 8.68
C ILE A 389 -28.18 3.44 8.01
N TYR A 390 -29.49 3.57 8.15
CA TYR A 390 -30.48 2.68 7.55
C TYR A 390 -31.36 3.46 6.59
N GLY A 391 -31.70 2.87 5.46
CA GLY A 391 -32.64 3.45 4.48
C GLY A 391 -33.07 2.36 3.50
N LEU A 392 -34.12 2.63 2.72
CA LEU A 392 -34.69 1.64 1.81
C LEU A 392 -34.04 1.72 0.43
N ASN A 393 -33.46 0.63 -0.06
CA ASN A 393 -33.00 0.51 -1.44
C ASN A 393 -34.21 0.29 -2.36
N ILE A 394 -34.92 1.37 -2.70
CA ILE A 394 -36.13 1.30 -3.53
C ILE A 394 -35.84 1.01 -5.00
N GLN A 395 -34.60 1.23 -5.46
CA GLN A 395 -34.16 0.95 -6.84
C GLN A 395 -33.83 -0.53 -7.05
N ASN A 396 -33.24 -1.19 -6.05
CA ASN A 396 -33.04 -2.64 -6.04
C ASN A 396 -33.34 -3.20 -4.64
N ARG A 397 -34.56 -3.70 -4.45
CA ARG A 397 -35.01 -4.23 -3.15
C ARG A 397 -34.34 -5.55 -2.75
N ALA A 398 -33.84 -6.33 -3.71
CA ALA A 398 -33.09 -7.57 -3.44
C ALA A 398 -31.62 -7.29 -3.06
N GLY A 399 -31.09 -6.13 -3.50
CA GLY A 399 -29.81 -5.58 -3.07
C GLY A 399 -29.88 -4.92 -1.69
N ASP A 400 -30.43 -5.60 -0.70
CA ASP A 400 -30.49 -5.20 0.71
C ASP A 400 -29.42 -5.91 1.56
N GLY A 401 -29.15 -5.36 2.74
CA GLY A 401 -28.14 -5.87 3.68
C GLY A 401 -27.25 -4.76 4.22
N VAL A 402 -26.31 -5.13 5.09
CA VAL A 402 -25.42 -4.18 5.76
C VAL A 402 -24.08 -4.10 5.05
N PHE A 403 -23.63 -2.86 4.85
CA PHE A 403 -22.31 -2.50 4.36
C PHE A 403 -21.51 -1.97 5.55
N VAL A 404 -20.50 -2.71 5.96
CA VAL A 404 -19.60 -2.31 7.04
C VAL A 404 -18.39 -1.67 6.38
N TYR A 405 -17.98 -0.49 6.84
CA TYR A 405 -16.75 0.19 6.43
C TYR A 405 -15.77 0.28 7.60
N ASN A 406 -14.50 0.02 7.36
CA ASN A 406 -13.39 0.24 8.30
C ASN A 406 -12.43 1.30 7.75
N CYS A 407 -12.13 2.34 8.53
CA CYS A 407 -11.28 3.48 8.09
C CYS A 407 -11.72 4.10 6.74
N GLY A 408 -13.03 4.05 6.44
CA GLY A 408 -13.62 4.54 5.20
C GLY A 408 -13.51 3.60 3.99
N ARG A 409 -12.80 2.46 4.10
CA ARG A 409 -12.74 1.35 3.12
C ARG A 409 -13.81 0.31 3.45
N LEU A 410 -14.37 -0.35 2.44
CA LEU A 410 -15.47 -1.33 2.59
C LEU A 410 -15.12 -2.54 3.49
N ILE A 411 -14.59 -3.64 2.96
CA ILE A 411 -14.49 -4.98 3.60
C ILE A 411 -15.77 -5.83 3.52
N LYS A 412 -16.93 -5.44 4.10
CA LYS A 412 -18.17 -6.26 4.07
C LYS A 412 -19.35 -5.55 3.38
N MET A 413 -20.09 -6.29 2.55
CA MET A 413 -21.26 -5.83 1.79
C MET A 413 -22.37 -6.87 1.78
N TYR A 414 -23.63 -6.43 1.65
CA TYR A 414 -24.83 -7.29 1.60
C TYR A 414 -25.04 -8.23 2.81
N GLU A 415 -24.42 -7.95 3.96
CA GLU A 415 -24.53 -8.79 5.15
C GLU A 415 -25.96 -8.77 5.70
N LYS A 416 -26.65 -9.92 5.73
CA LYS A 416 -27.99 -10.02 6.30
C LYS A 416 -27.89 -10.04 7.84
N LEU A 417 -28.47 -9.03 8.50
CA LEU A 417 -28.59 -9.01 9.96
C LEU A 417 -29.98 -9.50 10.38
N GLY A 418 -30.04 -10.27 11.47
CA GLY A 418 -31.28 -10.49 12.22
C GLY A 418 -32.31 -11.42 11.58
N GLN A 419 -31.95 -12.22 10.57
CA GLN A 419 -32.78 -13.39 10.25
C GLN A 419 -32.56 -14.46 11.35
N PRO A 420 -33.57 -14.80 12.16
CA PRO A 420 -33.50 -16.05 12.90
C PRO A 420 -33.41 -17.20 11.88
N ASN A 421 -32.64 -18.24 12.19
CA ASN A 421 -32.61 -19.46 11.38
C ASN A 421 -34.06 -19.85 11.05
N LYS A 422 -34.41 -19.85 9.75
CA LYS A 422 -35.57 -20.58 9.28
C LYS A 422 -35.27 -22.04 9.59
N LYS A 423 -35.69 -22.52 10.76
CA LYS A 423 -35.78 -23.95 11.02
C LYS A 423 -36.65 -24.50 9.89
N THR A 424 -36.06 -25.38 9.09
CA THR A 424 -36.80 -26.32 8.27
C THR A 424 -37.86 -26.98 9.15
N VAL A 425 -39.12 -26.83 8.75
CA VAL A 425 -40.26 -27.60 9.26
C VAL A 425 -40.37 -28.83 8.37
#